data_AF-A0A368H7M8-F1
#
_entry.id   AF-A0A368H7M8-F1
#
_cell.length_a   1.000
_cell.length_b   1.000
_cell.length_c   1.000
_cell.angle_alpha   90.00
_cell.angle_beta   90.00
_cell.angle_gamma   90.00
#
_symmetry.space_group_name_H-M   'P 1'
#
loop_
_entity.id
_entity.type
_entity.pdbx_description
1 polymer ?
#
loop_
_entity_poly.entity_id
_entity_poly.type
_entity_poly.pdbx_seq_one_letter_code
_entity_poly.pdbx_strand_id
1 'polypeptide(L)'
;MKHISSTRLERIRNVPGIKDIGLTSNGIILTKKLRQLKEAGLTKVNISLDTLDPRKFMLMTRRNGFAKVMKCIDHAEALFPKVKINTVVMRSINDDEVNDFVDLTKDRRLDVRFIEYMPFGGNHFSTKKFIDYKTLLVTINEKYNGLVQRLQDAPNDTTKAFKISGFVGQFGFITSMSDNFCGTCNRLRITADGNLKVCLHGTAEVSMRELLRSGASSEEISDVIQKAVARKKKQHADLAGIEKTPTKKEDYTVDISHKPVSHREAVAEGKVLLTPELVHQIKNNLSKKGDVLNVARVASVMGAKLTANIIPLCHNIPISYVNTDFRLDESQCVLHIRTTARTTSNTGIEMEALTACSVAALTVYDMCKAVTQKMVISEIRLVSKTGGKTEYKAVSDF
;
A
#
# COMPACT_ATOMS: atom_id res chain seq x y z
N MET A 1 -0.90 8.59 15.41
CA MET A 1 -1.55 9.65 16.23
C MET A 1 -1.68 9.34 17.72
N LYS A 2 -1.35 8.12 18.20
CA LYS A 2 -1.19 7.83 19.64
C LYS A 2 -0.05 8.65 20.30
N HIS A 3 0.87 9.24 19.51
CA HIS A 3 2.12 9.86 20.00
C HIS A 3 2.32 11.36 19.66
N ILE A 4 1.33 12.08 19.12
CA ILE A 4 1.42 13.55 19.06
C ILE A 4 0.98 14.05 20.43
N SER A 5 1.94 14.42 21.27
CA SER A 5 1.70 15.09 22.56
C SER A 5 1.69 16.59 22.36
N SER A 6 0.83 17.30 23.10
CA SER A 6 0.84 18.76 23.21
C SER A 6 2.24 19.28 23.55
N THR A 7 2.96 18.58 24.43
CA THR A 7 4.32 18.91 24.84
C THR A 7 5.32 18.99 23.68
N ARG A 8 5.19 18.15 22.63
CA ARG A 8 6.08 18.22 21.46
C ARG A 8 5.76 19.43 20.59
N LEU A 9 4.47 19.76 20.45
CA LEU A 9 4.03 20.95 19.70
C LEU A 9 4.48 22.24 20.38
N GLU A 10 4.35 22.32 21.69
CA GLU A 10 4.84 23.46 22.49
C GLU A 10 6.34 23.66 22.30
N ARG A 11 7.13 22.58 22.32
CA ARG A 11 8.57 22.66 22.04
C ARG A 11 8.86 23.20 20.64
N ILE A 12 8.15 22.72 19.61
CA ILE A 12 8.33 23.19 18.22
C ILE A 12 7.92 24.66 18.08
N ARG A 13 6.80 25.05 18.71
CA ARG A 13 6.29 26.42 18.71
C ARG A 13 7.31 27.41 19.28
N ASN A 14 8.07 26.99 20.29
CA ASN A 14 9.06 27.84 20.94
C ASN A 14 10.40 27.90 20.21
N VAL A 15 10.57 27.19 19.07
CA VAL A 15 11.79 27.30 18.26
C VAL A 15 11.77 28.64 17.50
N PRO A 16 12.80 29.50 17.66
CA PRO A 16 12.86 30.77 16.95
C PRO A 16 12.76 30.59 15.43
N GLY A 17 11.96 31.44 14.78
CA GLY A 17 11.72 31.41 13.33
C GLY A 17 10.57 30.52 12.88
N ILE A 18 10.03 29.64 13.74
CA ILE A 18 8.81 28.89 13.41
C ILE A 18 7.58 29.80 13.56
N LYS A 19 6.98 30.17 12.43
CA LYS A 19 5.76 31.01 12.40
C LYS A 19 4.47 30.20 12.36
N ASP A 20 4.52 29.00 11.79
CA ASP A 20 3.35 28.18 11.50
C ASP A 20 3.62 26.72 11.79
N ILE A 21 2.61 26.04 12.34
CA ILE A 21 2.63 24.60 12.53
C ILE A 21 1.37 24.01 11.89
N GLY A 22 1.59 23.21 10.85
CA GLY A 22 0.53 22.51 10.12
C GLY A 22 0.43 21.04 10.51
N LEU A 23 -0.80 20.52 10.56
CA LEU A 23 -1.08 19.09 10.70
C LEU A 23 -1.90 18.59 9.51
N THR A 24 -1.55 17.42 8.99
CA THR A 24 -2.39 16.69 8.03
C THR A 24 -2.88 15.40 8.67
N SER A 25 -4.18 15.12 8.54
CA SER A 25 -4.82 13.93 9.13
C SER A 25 -5.99 13.45 8.28
N ASN A 26 -6.35 12.17 8.38
CA ASN A 26 -7.60 11.65 7.82
C ASN A 26 -8.84 12.01 8.67
N GLY A 27 -8.69 12.76 9.77
CA GLY A 27 -9.79 13.30 10.56
C GLY A 27 -10.45 12.34 11.56
N ILE A 28 -10.38 11.01 11.35
CA ILE A 28 -11.17 10.01 12.10
C ILE A 28 -11.04 10.12 13.64
N ILE A 29 -9.84 10.41 14.15
CA ILE A 29 -9.56 10.53 15.59
C ILE A 29 -9.16 11.94 16.02
N LEU A 30 -9.05 12.86 15.06
CA LEU A 30 -8.50 14.19 15.29
C LEU A 30 -9.46 15.07 16.09
N THR A 31 -10.78 14.91 15.91
CA THR A 31 -11.81 15.71 16.59
C THR A 31 -11.57 15.86 18.09
N LYS A 32 -11.27 14.76 18.78
CA LYS A 32 -11.07 14.74 20.25
C LYS A 32 -9.83 15.51 20.71
N LYS A 33 -8.85 15.74 19.82
CA LYS A 33 -7.56 16.36 20.13
C LYS A 33 -7.43 17.79 19.61
N LEU A 34 -8.31 18.23 18.70
CA LEU A 34 -8.15 19.52 17.99
C LEU A 34 -7.96 20.71 18.92
N ARG A 35 -8.79 20.84 19.96
CA ARG A 35 -8.69 21.95 20.93
C ARG A 35 -7.35 21.96 21.64
N GLN A 36 -6.96 20.82 22.22
CA GLN A 36 -5.67 20.66 22.90
C GLN A 36 -4.49 20.96 21.97
N LEU A 37 -4.54 20.51 20.71
CA LEU A 37 -3.48 20.76 19.74
C LEU A 37 -3.41 22.25 19.35
N LYS A 38 -4.56 22.93 19.23
CA LYS A 38 -4.62 24.38 18.97
C LYS A 38 -3.99 25.16 20.12
N GLU A 39 -4.37 24.85 21.36
CA GLU A 39 -3.80 25.47 22.58
C GLU A 39 -2.28 25.26 22.65
N ALA A 40 -1.80 24.07 22.27
CA ALA A 40 -0.37 23.75 22.19
C ALA A 40 0.39 24.47 21.04
N GLY A 41 -0.30 25.22 20.17
CA GLY A 41 0.32 26.02 19.11
C GLY A 41 0.11 25.54 17.68
N LEU A 42 -0.76 24.56 17.44
CA LEU A 42 -1.15 24.20 16.07
C LEU A 42 -1.85 25.39 15.39
N THR A 43 -1.37 25.82 14.22
CA THR A 43 -1.92 26.98 13.50
C THR A 43 -2.74 26.61 12.27
N LYS A 44 -2.44 25.47 11.64
CA LYS A 44 -3.07 25.03 10.37
C LYS A 44 -3.50 23.56 10.43
N VAL A 45 -4.68 23.26 9.90
CA VAL A 45 -5.20 21.89 9.81
C VAL A 45 -5.55 21.56 8.37
N ASN A 46 -5.08 20.40 7.91
CA ASN A 46 -5.41 19.80 6.63
C ASN A 46 -6.08 18.44 6.88
N ILE A 47 -7.26 18.22 6.33
CA ILE A 47 -8.01 16.98 6.46
C ILE A 47 -8.02 16.29 5.10
N SER A 48 -7.54 15.05 5.04
CA SER A 48 -7.63 14.23 3.83
C SER A 48 -9.03 13.62 3.73
N LEU A 49 -9.75 13.95 2.66
CA LEU A 49 -11.07 13.43 2.34
C LEU A 49 -11.21 13.31 0.82
N ASP A 50 -11.29 12.09 0.31
CA ASP A 50 -11.27 11.85 -1.13
C ASP A 50 -12.66 11.71 -1.76
N THR A 51 -13.75 11.69 -0.98
CA THR A 51 -15.12 11.53 -1.47
C THR A 51 -16.11 12.08 -0.43
N LEU A 52 -17.23 12.64 -0.91
CA LEU A 52 -18.37 13.07 -0.12
C LEU A 52 -19.47 11.99 -0.04
N ASP A 53 -19.39 10.91 -0.83
CA ASP A 53 -20.27 9.73 -0.70
C ASP A 53 -19.77 8.79 0.43
N PRO A 54 -20.58 8.54 1.49
CA PRO A 54 -20.20 7.65 2.58
C PRO A 54 -19.87 6.20 2.17
N ARG A 55 -20.50 5.68 1.12
CA ARG A 55 -20.28 4.33 0.58
C ARG A 55 -18.96 4.28 -0.18
N LYS A 56 -18.71 5.24 -1.07
CA LYS A 56 -17.40 5.37 -1.75
C LYS A 56 -16.29 5.53 -0.71
N PHE A 57 -16.52 6.33 0.34
CA PHE A 57 -15.57 6.49 1.44
C PHE A 57 -15.20 5.14 2.07
N MET A 58 -16.19 4.30 2.35
CA MET A 58 -15.96 2.98 2.93
C MET A 58 -15.17 2.08 1.99
N LEU A 59 -15.47 2.10 0.69
CA LEU A 59 -14.73 1.33 -0.32
C LEU A 59 -13.28 1.79 -0.43
N MET A 60 -13.04 3.09 -0.51
CA MET A 60 -11.70 3.68 -0.68
C MET A 60 -10.84 3.50 0.57
N THR A 61 -11.41 3.71 1.77
CA THR A 61 -10.65 3.68 3.03
C THR A 61 -10.67 2.33 3.73
N ARG A 62 -11.53 1.40 3.28
CA ARG A 62 -11.84 0.11 3.92
C ARG A 62 -12.31 0.25 5.38
N ARG A 63 -12.88 1.41 5.73
CA ARG A 63 -13.32 1.73 7.10
C ARG A 63 -14.59 2.57 7.09
N ASN A 64 -15.49 2.27 8.03
CA ASN A 64 -16.63 3.13 8.29
C ASN A 64 -16.20 4.32 9.17
N GLY A 65 -15.99 5.48 8.56
CA GLY A 65 -15.46 6.68 9.24
C GLY A 65 -15.97 8.02 8.74
N PHE A 66 -16.76 8.06 7.67
CA PHE A 66 -17.14 9.30 6.98
C PHE A 66 -17.74 10.36 7.92
N ALA A 67 -18.77 9.98 8.70
CA ALA A 67 -19.42 10.90 9.64
C ALA A 67 -18.44 11.48 10.70
N LYS A 68 -17.43 10.71 11.10
CA LYS A 68 -16.40 11.19 12.04
C LYS A 68 -15.49 12.22 11.38
N VAL A 69 -15.17 12.04 10.10
CA VAL A 69 -14.36 13.00 9.32
C VAL A 69 -15.13 14.30 9.12
N MET A 70 -16.41 14.24 8.73
CA MET A 70 -17.26 15.44 8.58
C MET A 70 -17.36 16.22 9.90
N LYS A 71 -17.63 15.53 11.02
CA LYS A 71 -17.63 16.15 12.35
C LYS A 71 -16.26 16.75 12.73
N CYS A 72 -15.16 16.16 12.26
CA CYS A 72 -13.83 16.73 12.44
C CYS A 72 -13.64 18.04 11.66
N ILE A 73 -14.17 18.12 10.44
CA ILE A 73 -14.13 19.34 9.62
C ILE A 73 -14.93 20.45 10.30
N ASP A 74 -16.16 20.17 10.72
CA ASP A 74 -17.02 21.16 11.42
C ASP A 74 -16.33 21.70 12.68
N HIS A 75 -15.75 20.81 13.49
CA HIS A 75 -15.03 21.21 14.69
C HIS A 75 -13.75 21.99 14.39
N ALA A 76 -13.06 21.66 13.30
CA ALA A 76 -11.89 22.41 12.87
C ALA A 76 -12.28 23.83 12.39
N GLU A 77 -13.40 24.01 11.67
CA GLU A 77 -13.83 25.34 11.23
C GLU A 77 -14.26 26.27 12.37
N ALA A 78 -14.74 25.71 13.48
CA ALA A 78 -15.01 26.47 14.69
C ALA A 78 -13.72 26.95 15.39
N LEU A 79 -12.59 26.28 15.15
CA LEU A 79 -11.33 26.54 15.84
C LEU A 79 -10.29 27.26 14.97
N PHE A 80 -10.30 27.08 13.67
CA PHE A 80 -9.29 27.61 12.76
C PHE A 80 -9.94 28.58 11.77
N PRO A 81 -9.26 29.69 11.42
CA PRO A 81 -9.80 30.68 10.49
C PRO A 81 -10.03 30.11 9.08
N LYS A 82 -9.29 29.05 8.73
CA LYS A 82 -9.40 28.34 7.46
C LYS A 82 -9.02 26.87 7.67
N VAL A 83 -9.82 25.95 7.13
CA VAL A 83 -9.54 24.51 7.16
C VAL A 83 -9.28 24.04 5.74
N LYS A 84 -8.23 23.26 5.54
CA LYS A 84 -7.88 22.70 4.24
C LYS A 84 -8.42 21.30 4.10
N ILE A 85 -9.01 21.00 2.96
CA ILE A 85 -9.40 19.64 2.59
C ILE A 85 -8.51 19.23 1.43
N ASN A 86 -7.80 18.10 1.57
CA ASN A 86 -6.99 17.54 0.48
C ASN A 86 -7.73 16.34 -0.10
N THR A 87 -7.94 16.37 -1.40
CA THR A 87 -8.72 15.38 -2.16
C THR A 87 -7.87 14.91 -3.33
N VAL A 88 -7.43 13.66 -3.32
CA VAL A 88 -6.75 13.07 -4.48
C VAL A 88 -7.81 12.67 -5.50
N VAL A 89 -7.77 13.28 -6.68
CA VAL A 89 -8.77 13.04 -7.73
C VAL A 89 -8.28 11.96 -8.69
N MET A 90 -9.13 10.96 -8.91
CA MET A 90 -8.88 9.81 -9.77
C MET A 90 -10.05 9.63 -10.74
N ARG A 91 -9.73 9.53 -12.02
CA ARG A 91 -10.68 9.32 -13.12
C ARG A 91 -11.51 8.05 -12.88
N SER A 92 -12.82 8.16 -13.10
CA SER A 92 -13.83 7.10 -12.92
C SER A 92 -13.91 6.54 -11.49
N ILE A 93 -13.42 7.27 -10.50
CA ILE A 93 -13.49 6.89 -9.08
C ILE A 93 -14.23 7.96 -8.27
N ASN A 94 -13.75 9.21 -8.34
CA ASN A 94 -14.27 10.35 -7.57
C ASN A 94 -14.19 11.69 -8.32
N ASP A 95 -13.84 11.67 -9.62
CA ASP A 95 -13.80 12.85 -10.47
C ASP A 95 -15.18 13.47 -10.71
N ASP A 96 -16.24 12.66 -10.60
CA ASP A 96 -17.64 13.09 -10.63
C ASP A 96 -18.02 14.02 -9.45
N GLU A 97 -17.30 13.95 -8.32
CA GLU A 97 -17.61 14.71 -7.10
C GLU A 97 -16.87 16.06 -7.00
N VAL A 98 -16.03 16.40 -7.98
CA VAL A 98 -15.21 17.62 -7.95
C VAL A 98 -16.06 18.87 -7.78
N ASN A 99 -17.18 18.94 -8.50
CA ASN A 99 -18.12 20.04 -8.42
C ASN A 99 -18.88 20.12 -7.08
N ASP A 100 -19.10 18.98 -6.42
CA ASP A 100 -19.74 18.91 -5.10
C ASP A 100 -18.79 19.39 -4.00
N PHE A 101 -17.49 19.07 -4.15
CA PHE A 101 -16.44 19.61 -3.31
C PHE A 101 -16.28 21.13 -3.48
N VAL A 102 -16.48 21.68 -4.69
CA VAL A 102 -16.51 23.13 -4.88
C VAL A 102 -17.74 23.74 -4.20
N ASP A 103 -18.92 23.13 -4.34
CA ASP A 103 -20.15 23.59 -3.64
C ASP A 103 -19.98 23.60 -2.13
N LEU A 104 -19.22 22.66 -1.57
CA LEU A 104 -18.91 22.62 -0.14
C LEU A 104 -18.25 23.91 0.37
N THR A 105 -17.60 24.67 -0.51
CA THR A 105 -16.94 25.94 -0.18
C THR A 105 -17.86 27.16 -0.23
N LYS A 106 -19.13 26.99 -0.64
CA LYS A 106 -20.09 28.09 -0.79
C LYS A 106 -20.28 28.91 0.47
N ASP A 107 -20.63 28.25 1.57
CA ASP A 107 -20.94 28.91 2.85
C ASP A 107 -19.92 28.57 3.95
N ARG A 108 -18.83 27.88 3.59
CA ARG A 108 -17.84 27.34 4.53
C ARG A 108 -16.46 27.93 4.32
N ARG A 109 -15.69 28.10 5.40
CA ARG A 109 -14.31 28.64 5.39
C ARG A 109 -13.31 27.53 5.05
N LEU A 110 -13.60 26.84 3.95
CA LEU A 110 -12.83 25.71 3.46
C LEU A 110 -11.93 26.13 2.30
N ASP A 111 -10.76 25.52 2.26
CA ASP A 111 -9.79 25.58 1.16
C ASP A 111 -9.62 24.16 0.62
N VAL A 112 -10.44 23.79 -0.36
CA VAL A 112 -10.45 22.45 -0.95
C VAL A 112 -9.36 22.34 -2.01
N ARG A 113 -8.51 21.32 -1.90
CA ARG A 113 -7.31 21.16 -2.72
C ARG A 113 -7.39 19.84 -3.45
N PHE A 114 -7.63 19.93 -4.74
CA PHE A 114 -7.59 18.79 -5.64
C PHE A 114 -6.14 18.46 -5.98
N ILE A 115 -5.72 17.25 -5.66
CA ILE A 115 -4.38 16.75 -5.88
C ILE A 115 -4.43 15.79 -7.05
N GLU A 116 -3.59 16.02 -8.05
CA GLU A 116 -3.42 15.07 -9.15
C GLU A 116 -2.93 13.73 -8.62
N TYR A 117 -3.61 12.66 -9.02
CA TYR A 117 -3.13 11.31 -8.75
C TYR A 117 -1.73 11.14 -9.33
N MET A 118 -0.77 10.78 -8.48
CA MET A 118 0.65 10.68 -8.83
C MET A 118 1.25 9.37 -8.29
N PRO A 119 2.35 8.89 -8.88
CA PRO A 119 2.99 7.66 -8.43
C PRO A 119 3.56 7.80 -7.03
N PHE A 120 3.22 6.83 -6.18
CA PHE A 120 3.81 6.61 -4.86
C PHE A 120 4.05 5.11 -4.66
N GLY A 121 5.10 4.78 -3.90
CA GLY A 121 5.36 3.38 -3.53
C GLY A 121 4.12 2.72 -2.92
N GLY A 122 3.62 1.67 -3.57
CA GLY A 122 2.46 0.88 -3.12
C GLY A 122 1.07 1.41 -3.50
N ASN A 123 0.94 2.49 -4.29
CA ASN A 123 -0.38 3.03 -4.67
C ASN A 123 -0.93 2.52 -6.02
N HIS A 124 -0.26 1.57 -6.67
CA HIS A 124 -0.60 1.00 -7.98
C HIS A 124 -0.97 2.06 -9.03
N PHE A 125 -0.10 3.07 -9.17
CA PHE A 125 -0.30 4.18 -10.10
C PHE A 125 -0.68 3.70 -11.50
N SER A 126 -1.68 4.36 -12.09
CA SER A 126 -2.15 4.09 -13.44
C SER A 126 -2.45 5.42 -14.11
N THR A 127 -1.84 5.64 -15.27
CA THR A 127 -2.12 6.79 -16.15
C THR A 127 -3.58 6.84 -16.59
N LYS A 128 -4.28 5.69 -16.64
CA LYS A 128 -5.72 5.64 -16.94
C LYS A 128 -6.59 6.30 -15.86
N LYS A 129 -6.12 6.31 -14.62
CA LYS A 129 -6.79 6.96 -13.48
C LYS A 129 -6.38 8.41 -13.30
N PHE A 130 -5.39 8.88 -14.05
CA PHE A 130 -4.94 10.26 -14.01
C PHE A 130 -5.94 11.19 -14.73
N ILE A 131 -6.15 12.36 -14.13
CA ILE A 131 -6.89 13.47 -14.71
C ILE A 131 -6.14 14.75 -14.33
N ASP A 132 -5.81 15.56 -15.33
CA ASP A 132 -5.10 16.82 -15.12
C ASP A 132 -6.06 17.90 -14.63
N TYR A 133 -5.48 18.93 -13.98
CA TYR A 133 -6.29 20.00 -13.43
C TYR A 133 -7.04 20.85 -14.46
N LYS A 134 -6.55 20.95 -15.71
CA LYS A 134 -7.20 21.78 -16.75
C LYS A 134 -8.52 21.14 -17.14
N THR A 135 -8.54 19.82 -17.28
CA THR A 135 -9.76 19.04 -17.51
C THR A 135 -10.78 19.26 -16.38
N LEU A 136 -10.35 19.21 -15.11
CA LEU A 136 -11.23 19.49 -13.97
C LEU A 136 -11.71 20.95 -13.92
N LEU A 137 -10.86 21.89 -14.31
CA LEU A 137 -11.21 23.31 -14.33
C LEU A 137 -12.26 23.63 -15.41
N VAL A 138 -12.27 22.91 -16.53
CA VAL A 138 -13.32 23.06 -17.57
C VAL A 138 -14.69 22.74 -16.98
N THR A 139 -14.85 21.58 -16.33
CA THR A 139 -16.14 21.15 -15.78
C THR A 139 -16.65 22.07 -14.66
N ILE A 140 -15.74 22.67 -13.89
CA ILE A 140 -16.07 23.69 -12.89
C ILE A 140 -16.53 24.98 -13.59
N ASN A 141 -15.81 25.46 -14.61
CA ASN A 141 -16.20 26.67 -15.34
C ASN A 141 -17.57 26.54 -16.00
N GLU A 142 -17.87 25.37 -16.58
CA GLU A 142 -19.16 25.06 -17.18
C GLU A 142 -20.29 25.12 -16.14
N LYS A 143 -20.07 24.62 -14.92
CA LYS A 143 -21.10 24.66 -13.86
C LYS A 143 -21.35 26.08 -13.33
N TYR A 144 -20.29 26.88 -13.16
CA TYR A 144 -20.39 28.19 -12.51
C TYR A 144 -20.38 29.37 -13.50
N ASN A 145 -20.54 29.12 -14.80
CA ASN A 145 -20.79 30.13 -15.85
C ASN A 145 -19.92 31.39 -15.76
N GLY A 146 -18.60 31.22 -15.65
CA GLY A 146 -17.64 32.33 -15.63
C GLY A 146 -17.46 33.03 -14.28
N LEU A 147 -18.08 32.54 -13.20
CA LEU A 147 -17.87 33.05 -11.84
C LEU A 147 -16.54 32.58 -11.21
N VAL A 148 -15.77 31.73 -11.90
CA VAL A 148 -14.50 31.20 -11.41
C VAL A 148 -13.40 32.26 -11.54
N GLN A 149 -12.74 32.59 -10.43
CA GLN A 149 -11.67 33.58 -10.35
C GLN A 149 -10.36 32.93 -9.94
N ARG A 150 -9.29 33.17 -10.69
CA ARG A 150 -7.93 32.79 -10.31
C ARG A 150 -7.40 33.76 -9.25
N LEU A 151 -6.93 33.24 -8.12
CA LEU A 151 -6.29 34.03 -7.06
C LEU A 151 -4.78 34.18 -7.30
N GLN A 152 -4.14 35.13 -6.64
CA GLN A 152 -2.68 35.28 -6.68
C GLN A 152 -2.02 34.30 -5.71
N ASP A 153 -1.03 33.54 -6.19
CA ASP A 153 -0.27 32.59 -5.36
C ASP A 153 0.93 33.27 -4.69
N ALA A 154 1.33 32.76 -3.52
CA ALA A 154 2.62 33.14 -2.94
C ALA A 154 3.79 32.48 -3.71
N PRO A 155 5.03 33.02 -3.64
CA PRO A 155 6.16 32.57 -4.46
C PRO A 155 6.49 31.07 -4.41
N ASN A 156 6.21 30.41 -3.28
CA ASN A 156 6.51 28.99 -3.05
C ASN A 156 5.24 28.15 -2.82
N ASP A 157 4.07 28.69 -3.17
CA ASP A 157 2.83 27.93 -3.08
C ASP A 157 2.79 26.83 -4.14
N THR A 158 2.29 25.67 -3.73
CA THR A 158 2.17 24.51 -4.62
C THR A 158 0.76 24.29 -5.10
N THR A 159 -0.15 25.16 -4.67
CA THR A 159 -1.56 25.12 -5.01
C THR A 159 -1.85 26.32 -5.88
N LYS A 160 -2.39 26.08 -7.07
CA LYS A 160 -3.00 27.13 -7.89
C LYS A 160 -4.39 27.41 -7.32
N ALA A 161 -4.57 28.50 -6.59
CA ALA A 161 -5.81 28.83 -5.89
C ALA A 161 -6.84 29.54 -6.80
N PHE A 162 -8.10 29.16 -6.65
CA PHE A 162 -9.26 29.68 -7.34
C PHE A 162 -10.41 29.91 -6.36
N LYS A 163 -11.36 30.76 -6.73
CA LYS A 163 -12.55 31.05 -5.94
C LYS A 163 -13.75 31.27 -6.85
N ILE A 164 -14.93 30.83 -6.42
CA ILE A 164 -16.18 31.20 -7.09
C ILE A 164 -16.64 32.53 -6.52
N SER A 165 -17.01 33.48 -7.38
CA SER A 165 -17.58 34.75 -6.96
C SER A 165 -18.81 34.52 -6.07
N GLY A 166 -18.86 35.21 -4.92
CA GLY A 166 -19.91 35.05 -3.92
C GLY A 166 -19.73 33.91 -2.91
N PHE A 167 -18.78 32.99 -3.12
CA PHE A 167 -18.51 31.93 -2.15
C PHE A 167 -17.66 32.44 -0.98
N VAL A 168 -17.82 31.86 0.20
CA VAL A 168 -17.00 32.15 1.38
C VAL A 168 -15.61 31.55 1.22
N GLY A 169 -15.55 30.26 0.91
CA GLY A 169 -14.33 29.48 0.77
C GLY A 169 -13.63 29.64 -0.58
N GLN A 170 -12.70 28.73 -0.85
CA GLN A 170 -11.91 28.68 -2.06
C GLN A 170 -11.54 27.22 -2.39
N PHE A 171 -11.07 26.99 -3.62
CA PHE A 171 -10.50 25.71 -4.01
C PHE A 171 -9.16 25.92 -4.71
N GLY A 172 -8.45 24.84 -5.00
CA GLY A 172 -7.24 24.94 -5.79
C GLY A 172 -6.70 23.60 -6.23
N PHE A 173 -5.72 23.65 -7.12
CA PHE A 173 -5.13 22.47 -7.72
C PHE A 173 -3.66 22.33 -7.33
N ILE A 174 -3.28 21.13 -6.87
CA ILE A 174 -1.89 20.72 -6.68
C ILE A 174 -1.51 19.87 -7.89
N THR A 175 -0.82 20.50 -8.83
CA THR A 175 -0.49 19.97 -10.16
C THR A 175 0.82 19.20 -10.13
N SER A 176 0.87 18.11 -9.36
CA SER A 176 2.11 17.34 -9.13
C SER A 176 2.69 16.71 -10.40
N MET A 177 1.87 16.50 -11.44
CA MET A 177 2.26 15.79 -12.65
C MET A 177 2.21 16.69 -13.89
N SER A 178 1.09 17.38 -14.13
CA SER A 178 0.87 18.07 -15.42
C SER A 178 1.62 19.39 -15.56
N ASP A 179 1.88 20.07 -14.44
CA ASP A 179 2.42 21.42 -14.39
C ASP A 179 3.11 21.65 -13.04
N ASN A 180 4.28 21.03 -12.89
CA ASN A 180 4.94 20.86 -11.59
C ASN A 180 5.45 22.19 -10.99
N PHE A 181 5.59 22.22 -9.66
CA PHE A 181 6.05 23.39 -8.89
C PHE A 181 7.46 23.20 -8.31
N CYS A 182 8.27 22.32 -8.90
CA CYS A 182 9.55 21.93 -8.29
C CYS A 182 10.55 23.09 -8.22
N GLY A 183 10.52 24.00 -9.20
CA GLY A 183 11.43 25.15 -9.28
C GLY A 183 11.34 26.14 -8.11
N THR A 184 10.20 26.20 -7.42
CA THR A 184 9.98 27.05 -6.24
C THR A 184 9.80 26.23 -4.95
N CYS A 185 10.07 24.92 -4.99
CA CYS A 185 9.83 24.05 -3.85
C CYS A 185 10.88 24.28 -2.74
N ASN A 186 10.44 24.80 -1.60
CA ASN A 186 11.26 25.06 -0.41
C ASN A 186 11.11 24.00 0.71
N ARG A 187 10.56 22.81 0.38
CA ARG A 187 10.26 21.78 1.38
C ARG A 187 11.42 20.82 1.61
N LEU A 188 11.61 20.46 2.87
CA LEU A 188 12.43 19.36 3.37
C LEU A 188 11.56 18.43 4.22
N ARG A 189 11.95 17.16 4.32
CA ARG A 189 11.17 16.16 5.05
C ARG A 189 12.08 15.32 5.95
N ILE A 190 11.64 15.09 7.18
CA ILE A 190 12.16 14.04 8.04
C ILE A 190 11.17 12.87 8.02
N THR A 191 11.66 11.66 7.76
CA THR A 191 10.88 10.42 7.79
C THR A 191 10.66 9.93 9.22
N ALA A 192 9.75 8.97 9.43
CA ALA A 192 9.41 8.49 10.77
C ALA A 192 10.55 7.73 11.46
N ASP A 193 11.43 7.10 10.68
CA ASP A 193 12.67 6.45 11.12
C ASP A 193 13.84 7.43 11.32
N GLY A 194 13.68 8.70 10.93
CA GLY A 194 14.59 9.80 11.24
C GLY A 194 15.57 10.17 10.13
N ASN A 195 15.23 9.89 8.88
CA ASN A 195 16.03 10.26 7.71
C ASN A 195 15.56 11.58 7.09
N LEU A 196 16.51 12.41 6.65
CA LEU A 196 16.29 13.62 5.86
C LEU A 196 16.12 13.27 4.39
N LYS A 197 15.04 13.80 3.80
CA LYS A 197 14.78 13.81 2.36
C LYS A 197 14.58 15.23 1.87
N VAL A 198 15.26 15.57 0.77
CA VAL A 198 15.15 16.88 0.12
C VAL A 198 14.08 16.92 -0.97
N CYS A 199 13.56 15.76 -1.35
CA CYS A 199 12.45 15.59 -2.28
C CYS A 199 11.57 14.43 -1.82
N LEU A 200 10.26 14.54 -2.06
CA LEU A 200 9.30 13.50 -1.73
C LEU A 200 9.56 12.19 -2.49
N HIS A 201 10.01 12.31 -3.75
CA HIS A 201 10.34 11.20 -4.66
C HIS A 201 11.84 10.90 -4.75
N GLY A 202 12.69 11.59 -3.98
CA GLY A 202 14.13 11.33 -3.98
C GLY A 202 14.45 9.98 -3.34
N THR A 203 15.37 9.22 -3.95
CA THR A 203 15.91 7.97 -3.38
C THR A 203 17.03 8.23 -2.36
N ALA A 204 17.69 9.38 -2.45
CA ALA A 204 18.73 9.77 -1.51
C ALA A 204 18.11 10.18 -0.17
N GLU A 205 18.61 9.57 0.90
CA GLU A 205 18.22 9.86 2.28
C GLU A 205 19.48 9.96 3.15
N VAL A 206 19.43 10.78 4.19
CA VAL A 206 20.54 10.93 5.15
C VAL A 206 20.00 10.71 6.56
N SER A 207 20.62 9.82 7.34
CA SER A 207 20.20 9.48 8.70
C SER A 207 20.52 10.60 9.69
N MET A 208 19.55 11.49 9.94
CA MET A 208 19.67 12.53 10.97
C MET A 208 19.61 11.94 12.37
N ARG A 209 18.92 10.81 12.53
CA ARG A 209 18.79 10.12 13.82
C ARG A 209 20.12 9.60 14.33
N GLU A 210 20.92 8.95 13.48
CA GLU A 210 22.24 8.45 13.88
C GLU A 210 23.19 9.62 14.15
N LEU A 211 23.19 10.63 13.28
CA LEU A 211 23.98 11.85 13.45
C LEU A 211 23.69 12.55 14.80
N LEU A 212 22.41 12.70 15.16
CA LEU A 212 22.03 13.29 16.44
C LEU A 212 22.42 12.41 17.64
N ARG A 213 22.45 11.08 17.47
CA ARG A 213 22.77 10.12 18.53
C ARG A 213 24.27 9.94 18.75
N SER A 214 25.10 10.23 17.75
CA SER A 214 26.55 10.25 17.90
C SER A 214 27.05 11.49 18.64
N GLY A 215 26.16 12.43 18.99
CA GLY A 215 26.52 13.66 19.70
C GLY A 215 27.09 14.75 18.78
N ALA A 216 26.74 14.73 17.49
CA ALA A 216 27.21 15.73 16.52
C ALA A 216 26.86 17.17 16.93
N SER A 217 27.77 18.10 16.63
CA SER A 217 27.59 19.53 16.92
C SER A 217 26.52 20.16 16.02
N SER A 218 26.06 21.36 16.39
CA SER A 218 25.07 22.10 15.58
C SER A 218 25.63 22.48 14.20
N GLU A 219 26.94 22.76 14.13
CA GLU A 219 27.67 23.07 12.90
C GLU A 219 27.72 21.85 11.97
N GLU A 220 28.04 20.67 12.51
CA GLU A 220 28.07 19.42 11.75
C GLU A 220 26.68 19.07 11.20
N ILE A 221 25.64 19.22 12.03
CA ILE A 221 24.24 19.01 11.61
C ILE A 221 23.86 19.97 10.48
N SER A 222 24.23 21.25 10.61
CA SER A 222 23.98 22.28 9.61
C SER A 222 24.68 21.96 8.28
N ASP A 223 25.96 21.58 8.31
CA ASP A 223 26.74 21.21 7.12
C ASP A 223 26.12 20.02 6.37
N VAL A 224 25.71 18.98 7.10
CA VAL A 224 25.02 17.82 6.50
C VAL A 224 23.72 18.23 5.83
N ILE A 225 22.90 19.06 6.47
CA ILE A 225 21.65 19.56 5.89
C ILE A 225 21.93 20.39 4.63
N GLN A 226 22.90 21.32 4.67
CA GLN A 226 23.26 22.16 3.54
C GLN A 226 23.75 21.33 2.35
N LYS A 227 24.61 20.34 2.58
CA LYS A 227 25.08 19.41 1.54
C LYS A 227 23.94 18.59 0.94
N ALA A 228 22.99 18.14 1.76
CA ALA A 228 21.81 17.43 1.26
C ALA A 228 20.95 18.36 0.39
N VAL A 229 20.69 19.59 0.83
CA VAL A 229 19.90 20.59 0.10
C VAL A 229 20.57 20.98 -1.22
N ALA A 230 21.89 21.14 -1.25
CA ALA A 230 22.64 21.45 -2.47
C ALA A 230 22.50 20.37 -3.56
N ARG A 231 22.19 19.12 -3.18
CA ARG A 231 21.93 18.00 -4.10
C ARG A 231 20.47 17.91 -4.55
N LYS A 232 19.61 18.84 -4.13
CA LYS A 232 18.20 18.86 -4.52
C LYS A 232 18.09 19.14 -6.02
N LYS A 233 17.53 18.16 -6.75
CA LYS A 233 17.28 18.28 -8.19
C LYS A 233 16.20 19.34 -8.47
N LYS A 234 16.31 20.00 -9.62
CA LYS A 234 15.37 21.02 -10.11
C LYS A 234 13.93 20.50 -10.24
N GLN A 235 13.76 19.23 -10.59
CA GLN A 235 12.48 18.55 -10.67
C GLN A 235 12.63 17.05 -10.35
N HIS A 236 11.49 16.38 -10.09
CA HIS A 236 11.44 14.92 -10.06
C HIS A 236 11.64 14.36 -11.48
N ALA A 237 12.00 13.08 -11.62
CA ALA A 237 12.18 12.48 -12.95
C ALA A 237 10.83 12.47 -13.68
N ASP A 238 10.79 13.00 -14.92
CA ASP A 238 9.58 13.09 -15.73
C ASP A 238 8.89 11.73 -15.89
N LEU A 239 7.60 11.73 -16.27
CA LEU A 239 6.84 10.53 -16.62
C LEU A 239 7.59 9.58 -17.59
N ALA A 240 8.41 10.13 -18.49
CA ALA A 240 9.27 9.37 -19.41
C ALA A 240 10.52 8.74 -18.75
N GLY A 241 10.94 9.24 -17.58
CA GLY A 241 12.05 8.72 -16.77
C GLY A 241 11.62 7.78 -15.64
N ILE A 242 10.31 7.66 -15.38
CA ILE A 242 9.75 6.65 -14.45
C ILE A 242 9.89 5.24 -15.06
N GLU A 243 9.96 5.10 -16.38
CA GLU A 243 10.29 3.83 -17.05
C GLU A 243 11.79 3.47 -17.05
N LYS A 244 12.70 4.40 -16.70
CA LYS A 244 14.16 4.23 -16.93
C LYS A 244 15.07 4.54 -15.74
N THR A 245 14.54 4.60 -14.53
CA THR A 245 15.42 4.50 -13.35
C THR A 245 15.64 3.01 -13.08
N PRO A 246 16.86 2.50 -12.81
CA PRO A 246 17.02 1.12 -12.41
C PRO A 246 16.40 0.99 -11.02
N THR A 247 15.13 0.62 -11.04
CA THR A 247 14.32 0.27 -9.90
C THR A 247 15.04 -0.86 -9.18
N LYS A 248 15.36 -0.66 -7.90
CA LYS A 248 15.41 -1.76 -6.92
C LYS A 248 14.34 -2.77 -7.36
N LYS A 249 14.73 -4.02 -7.69
CA LYS A 249 13.84 -5.13 -8.13
C LYS A 249 12.43 -4.90 -7.58
N GLU A 250 11.55 -4.39 -8.43
CA GLU A 250 10.23 -3.93 -8.01
C GLU A 250 9.28 -5.12 -7.91
N ASP A 251 8.42 -5.07 -6.90
CA ASP A 251 7.38 -6.05 -6.60
C ASP A 251 6.21 -5.96 -7.61
N TYR A 252 6.49 -6.17 -8.90
CA TYR A 252 5.47 -6.38 -9.93
C TYR A 252 5.49 -7.83 -10.43
N THR A 253 4.31 -8.33 -10.79
CA THR A 253 4.19 -9.57 -11.55
C THR A 253 4.88 -9.38 -12.90
N VAL A 254 5.93 -10.17 -13.15
CA VAL A 254 6.75 -10.08 -14.37
C VAL A 254 5.88 -10.32 -15.59
N ASP A 255 5.84 -9.41 -16.57
CA ASP A 255 5.07 -9.64 -17.81
C ASP A 255 5.56 -10.92 -18.53
N ILE A 256 4.63 -11.84 -18.79
CA ILE A 256 4.87 -13.13 -19.47
C ILE A 256 4.22 -13.20 -20.85
N SER A 257 3.56 -12.14 -21.33
CA SER A 257 2.84 -12.12 -22.61
C SER A 257 3.72 -12.48 -23.81
N HIS A 258 5.00 -12.11 -23.76
CA HIS A 258 5.99 -12.37 -24.80
C HIS A 258 6.57 -13.80 -24.78
N LYS A 259 6.34 -14.59 -23.72
CA LYS A 259 6.88 -15.95 -23.60
C LYS A 259 6.00 -16.92 -24.37
N PRO A 260 6.54 -18.01 -24.95
CA PRO A 260 5.72 -19.00 -25.63
C PRO A 260 4.83 -19.78 -24.64
N VAL A 261 3.61 -20.10 -25.06
CA VAL A 261 2.72 -21.03 -24.36
C VAL A 261 3.28 -22.44 -24.52
N SER A 262 3.40 -23.20 -23.42
CA SER A 262 3.84 -24.58 -23.44
C SER A 262 3.14 -25.41 -22.36
N HIS A 263 3.07 -26.73 -22.56
CA HIS A 263 2.63 -27.66 -21.53
C HIS A 263 3.71 -27.76 -20.45
N ARG A 264 3.35 -27.49 -19.19
CA ARG A 264 4.27 -27.41 -18.06
C ARG A 264 3.78 -28.30 -16.93
N GLU A 265 4.71 -28.99 -16.30
CA GLU A 265 4.47 -29.83 -15.12
C GLU A 265 5.44 -29.44 -14.02
N ALA A 266 4.97 -29.46 -12.78
CA ALA A 266 5.80 -29.36 -11.59
C ALA A 266 5.40 -30.42 -10.57
N VAL A 267 6.40 -31.00 -9.90
CA VAL A 267 6.24 -31.95 -8.80
C VAL A 267 6.90 -31.38 -7.56
N ALA A 268 6.18 -31.33 -6.46
CA ALA A 268 6.67 -30.92 -5.15
C ALA A 268 6.47 -32.04 -4.13
N GLU A 269 7.35 -32.11 -3.14
CA GLU A 269 7.29 -33.07 -2.05
C GLU A 269 7.43 -32.37 -0.70
N GLY A 270 6.91 -33.01 0.35
CA GLY A 270 7.03 -32.58 1.73
C GLY A 270 6.79 -33.74 2.69
N LYS A 271 7.15 -33.55 3.95
CA LYS A 271 7.02 -34.57 5.00
C LYS A 271 6.25 -34.01 6.19
N VAL A 272 5.48 -34.88 6.85
CA VAL A 272 4.92 -34.61 8.18
C VAL A 272 5.41 -35.70 9.12
N LEU A 273 6.24 -35.32 10.09
CA LEU A 273 6.63 -36.18 11.19
C LEU A 273 5.43 -36.35 12.14
N LEU A 274 5.13 -37.61 12.45
CA LEU A 274 3.99 -38.03 13.24
C LEU A 274 4.45 -38.73 14.52
N THR A 275 3.52 -38.93 15.45
CA THR A 275 3.71 -39.86 16.56
C THR A 275 3.22 -41.27 16.16
N PRO A 276 3.70 -42.35 16.80
CA PRO A 276 3.19 -43.71 16.53
C PRO A 276 1.66 -43.83 16.68
N GLU A 277 1.08 -43.10 17.62
CA GLU A 277 -0.37 -43.03 17.80
C GLU A 277 -1.08 -42.44 16.56
N LEU A 278 -0.55 -41.35 16.00
CA LEU A 278 -1.10 -40.74 14.80
C LEU A 278 -0.93 -41.61 13.56
N VAL A 279 0.20 -42.33 13.44
CA VAL A 279 0.39 -43.32 12.37
C VAL A 279 -0.72 -44.37 12.42
N HIS A 280 -0.99 -44.91 13.61
CA HIS A 280 -2.06 -45.88 13.81
C HIS A 280 -3.45 -45.30 13.47
N GLN A 281 -3.74 -44.06 13.89
CA GLN A 281 -5.02 -43.41 13.61
C GLN A 281 -5.22 -43.11 12.11
N ILE A 282 -4.19 -42.63 11.42
CA ILE A 282 -4.26 -42.32 9.99
C ILE A 282 -4.42 -43.62 9.19
N LYS A 283 -3.63 -44.65 9.49
CA LYS A 283 -3.69 -45.95 8.80
C LYS A 283 -5.06 -46.62 8.91
N ASN A 284 -5.66 -46.57 10.10
CA ASN A 284 -6.93 -47.24 10.38
C ASN A 284 -8.14 -46.30 10.25
N ASN A 285 -7.94 -45.07 9.77
CA ASN A 285 -8.97 -44.04 9.60
C ASN A 285 -9.79 -43.77 10.88
N LEU A 286 -9.13 -43.74 12.04
CA LEU A 286 -9.75 -43.61 13.37
C LEU A 286 -9.85 -42.16 13.86
N SER A 287 -9.58 -41.18 13.00
CA SER A 287 -9.65 -39.77 13.38
C SER A 287 -11.09 -39.33 13.63
N LYS A 288 -11.33 -38.68 14.77
CA LYS A 288 -12.66 -38.11 15.12
C LYS A 288 -13.13 -37.04 14.14
N LYS A 289 -12.22 -36.42 13.38
CA LYS A 289 -12.53 -35.39 12.38
C LYS A 289 -12.84 -35.97 10.99
N GLY A 290 -12.78 -37.30 10.81
CA GLY A 290 -12.98 -37.97 9.54
C GLY A 290 -11.68 -38.29 8.80
N ASP A 291 -11.80 -38.61 7.51
CA ASP A 291 -10.67 -39.09 6.70
C ASP A 291 -9.63 -38.01 6.43
N VAL A 292 -8.51 -38.12 7.16
CA VAL A 292 -7.42 -37.14 7.14
C VAL A 292 -6.82 -36.99 5.74
N LEU A 293 -6.57 -38.10 5.04
CA LEU A 293 -5.87 -38.08 3.75
C LEU A 293 -6.77 -37.57 2.64
N ASN A 294 -8.04 -37.94 2.63
CA ASN A 294 -8.99 -37.44 1.66
C ASN A 294 -9.29 -35.94 1.85
N VAL A 295 -9.44 -35.47 3.09
CA VAL A 295 -9.60 -34.04 3.38
C VAL A 295 -8.35 -33.26 2.97
N ALA A 296 -7.15 -33.78 3.25
CA ALA A 296 -5.89 -33.17 2.82
C ALA A 296 -5.74 -33.14 1.29
N ARG A 297 -6.24 -34.16 0.57
CA ARG A 297 -6.24 -34.21 -0.91
C ARG A 297 -7.16 -33.14 -1.50
N VAL A 298 -8.36 -32.93 -0.94
CA VAL A 298 -9.25 -31.87 -1.40
C VAL A 298 -8.65 -30.49 -1.11
N ALA A 299 -8.11 -30.31 0.08
CA ALA A 299 -7.47 -29.06 0.49
C ALA A 299 -6.26 -28.72 -0.41
N SER A 300 -5.47 -29.71 -0.85
CA SER A 300 -4.35 -29.49 -1.74
C SER A 300 -4.78 -28.94 -3.11
N VAL A 301 -5.87 -29.48 -3.68
CA VAL A 301 -6.46 -28.99 -4.94
C VAL A 301 -6.98 -27.56 -4.78
N MET A 302 -7.63 -27.25 -3.66
CA MET A 302 -8.06 -25.87 -3.36
C MET A 302 -6.87 -24.93 -3.19
N GLY A 303 -5.81 -25.38 -2.50
CA GLY A 303 -4.58 -24.64 -2.30
C GLY A 303 -3.91 -24.27 -3.61
N ALA A 304 -3.77 -25.22 -4.54
CA ALA A 304 -3.24 -24.97 -5.88
C ALA A 304 -4.04 -23.89 -6.62
N LYS A 305 -5.37 -24.00 -6.63
CA LYS A 305 -6.25 -23.04 -7.34
C LYS A 305 -6.24 -21.63 -6.75
N LEU A 306 -5.82 -21.49 -5.49
CA LEU A 306 -5.74 -20.22 -4.78
C LEU A 306 -4.31 -19.68 -4.69
N THR A 307 -3.31 -20.30 -5.34
CA THR A 307 -1.91 -19.91 -5.23
C THR A 307 -1.67 -18.44 -5.53
N ALA A 308 -2.23 -17.90 -6.62
CA ALA A 308 -2.08 -16.48 -6.96
C ALA A 308 -2.77 -15.50 -5.98
N ASN A 309 -3.71 -15.99 -5.16
CA ASN A 309 -4.33 -15.21 -4.08
C ASN A 309 -3.53 -15.28 -2.77
N ILE A 310 -2.67 -16.29 -2.62
CA ILE A 310 -1.87 -16.54 -1.41
C ILE A 310 -0.45 -15.99 -1.56
N ILE A 311 0.20 -16.25 -2.69
CA ILE A 311 1.58 -15.85 -2.96
C ILE A 311 1.58 -14.55 -3.76
N PRO A 312 2.02 -13.42 -3.17
CA PRO A 312 2.11 -12.16 -3.89
C PRO A 312 2.91 -12.29 -5.18
N LEU A 313 2.47 -11.57 -6.22
CA LEU A 313 3.12 -11.47 -7.52
C LEU A 313 3.10 -12.73 -8.40
N CYS A 314 2.56 -13.87 -7.92
CA CYS A 314 2.28 -15.01 -8.78
C CYS A 314 1.22 -14.65 -9.84
N HIS A 315 1.37 -15.23 -11.03
CA HIS A 315 0.35 -15.11 -12.06
C HIS A 315 -0.82 -16.01 -11.72
N ASN A 316 -2.04 -15.56 -12.02
CA ASN A 316 -3.17 -16.47 -12.07
C ASN A 316 -3.07 -17.32 -13.33
N ILE A 317 -2.84 -18.63 -13.18
CA ILE A 317 -2.65 -19.56 -14.31
C ILE A 317 -3.78 -20.59 -14.39
N PRO A 318 -4.19 -20.99 -15.61
CA PRO A 318 -5.18 -22.05 -15.78
C PRO A 318 -4.56 -23.39 -15.41
N ILE A 319 -5.08 -24.03 -14.37
CA ILE A 319 -4.58 -25.33 -13.90
C ILE A 319 -5.34 -26.44 -14.62
N SER A 320 -4.61 -27.28 -15.35
CA SER A 320 -5.18 -28.41 -16.09
C SER A 320 -5.29 -29.68 -15.24
N TYR A 321 -4.37 -29.87 -14.29
CA TYR A 321 -4.33 -31.06 -13.43
C TYR A 321 -3.64 -30.75 -12.10
N VAL A 322 -4.19 -31.28 -11.01
CA VAL A 322 -3.54 -31.33 -9.69
C VAL A 322 -3.86 -32.67 -9.05
N ASN A 323 -2.86 -33.37 -8.53
CA ASN A 323 -3.04 -34.54 -7.69
C ASN A 323 -2.01 -34.55 -6.56
N THR A 324 -2.42 -35.02 -5.39
CA THR A 324 -1.56 -35.16 -4.22
C THR A 324 -1.61 -36.57 -3.68
N ASP A 325 -0.49 -37.28 -3.73
CA ASP A 325 -0.33 -38.63 -3.23
C ASP A 325 0.31 -38.63 -1.83
N PHE A 326 -0.10 -39.60 -1.03
CA PHE A 326 0.32 -39.76 0.35
C PHE A 326 0.93 -41.15 0.53
N ARG A 327 2.11 -41.22 1.16
CA ARG A 327 2.76 -42.48 1.54
C ARG A 327 3.12 -42.41 3.02
N LEU A 328 2.56 -43.31 3.81
CA LEU A 328 2.81 -43.40 5.25
C LEU A 328 3.96 -44.40 5.51
N ASP A 329 5.09 -43.91 6.03
CA ASP A 329 6.16 -44.75 6.57
C ASP A 329 5.93 -44.97 8.07
N GLU A 330 5.45 -46.18 8.39
CA GLU A 330 5.14 -46.57 9.76
C GLU A 330 6.38 -46.72 10.62
N SER A 331 7.51 -47.13 10.03
CA SER A 331 8.76 -47.39 10.75
C SER A 331 9.44 -46.10 11.20
N GLN A 332 9.37 -45.06 10.36
CA GLN A 332 9.94 -43.74 10.66
C GLN A 332 8.92 -42.77 11.25
N CYS A 333 7.65 -43.15 11.32
CA CYS A 333 6.54 -42.27 11.69
C CYS A 333 6.47 -41.00 10.82
N VAL A 334 6.62 -41.16 9.50
CA VAL A 334 6.61 -40.05 8.53
C VAL A 334 5.48 -40.23 7.54
N LEU A 335 4.69 -39.17 7.31
CA LEU A 335 3.81 -39.08 6.15
C LEU A 335 4.50 -38.29 5.04
N HIS A 336 4.80 -38.97 3.94
CA HIS A 336 5.31 -38.36 2.73
C HIS A 336 4.14 -37.84 1.88
N ILE A 337 4.25 -36.59 1.42
CA ILE A 337 3.27 -35.90 0.56
C ILE A 337 3.94 -35.54 -0.76
N ARG A 338 3.38 -35.97 -1.89
CA ARG A 338 3.85 -35.60 -3.24
C ARG A 338 2.72 -35.00 -4.03
N THR A 339 2.93 -33.81 -4.56
CA THR A 339 1.93 -33.11 -5.36
C THR A 339 2.44 -32.83 -6.76
N THR A 340 1.63 -33.19 -7.75
CA THR A 340 1.88 -32.94 -9.17
C THR A 340 0.87 -31.92 -9.68
N ALA A 341 1.33 -30.88 -10.36
CA ALA A 341 0.50 -29.85 -10.99
C ALA A 341 0.88 -29.66 -12.46
N ARG A 342 -0.12 -29.47 -13.34
CA ARG A 342 0.07 -29.24 -14.79
C ARG A 342 -0.74 -28.05 -15.30
N THR A 343 -0.19 -27.36 -16.29
CA THR A 343 -0.82 -26.22 -16.99
C THR A 343 -0.36 -26.16 -18.44
N THR A 344 -1.12 -25.44 -19.27
CA THR A 344 -0.67 -24.95 -20.58
C THR A 344 -0.63 -23.43 -20.50
N SER A 345 0.56 -22.84 -20.34
CA SER A 345 0.72 -21.40 -20.06
C SER A 345 2.11 -20.86 -20.42
N ASN A 346 2.25 -19.54 -20.39
CA ASN A 346 3.48 -18.79 -20.67
C ASN A 346 4.42 -18.71 -19.44
N THR A 347 4.00 -19.23 -18.28
CA THR A 347 4.76 -19.26 -17.02
C THR A 347 4.70 -20.63 -16.34
N GLY A 348 5.67 -20.91 -15.46
CA GLY A 348 5.77 -22.15 -14.69
C GLY A 348 4.64 -22.34 -13.66
N ILE A 349 4.51 -23.57 -13.18
CA ILE A 349 3.48 -24.04 -12.22
C ILE A 349 4.11 -24.59 -10.92
N GLU A 350 5.35 -24.20 -10.63
CA GLU A 350 6.08 -24.64 -9.42
C GLU A 350 5.37 -24.23 -8.14
N MET A 351 4.77 -23.03 -8.14
CA MET A 351 4.15 -22.45 -6.96
C MET A 351 2.83 -23.15 -6.61
N GLU A 352 2.07 -23.60 -7.60
CA GLU A 352 0.83 -24.35 -7.37
C GLU A 352 1.14 -25.74 -6.78
N ALA A 353 2.18 -26.42 -7.27
CA ALA A 353 2.63 -27.69 -6.72
C ALA A 353 3.11 -27.55 -5.25
N LEU A 354 3.94 -26.54 -4.98
CA LEU A 354 4.45 -26.26 -3.63
C LEU A 354 3.34 -25.82 -2.67
N THR A 355 2.43 -24.97 -3.11
CA THR A 355 1.30 -24.50 -2.31
C THR A 355 0.39 -25.67 -1.96
N ALA A 356 0.06 -26.52 -2.93
CA ALA A 356 -0.79 -27.69 -2.70
C ALA A 356 -0.15 -28.68 -1.72
N CYS A 357 1.15 -28.95 -1.85
CA CYS A 357 1.89 -29.77 -0.89
C CYS A 357 1.86 -29.16 0.52
N SER A 358 2.07 -27.84 0.63
CA SER A 358 2.04 -27.12 1.90
C SER A 358 0.67 -27.16 2.57
N VAL A 359 -0.39 -26.93 1.78
CA VAL A 359 -1.78 -26.95 2.27
C VAL A 359 -2.19 -28.36 2.68
N ALA A 360 -1.77 -29.39 1.96
CA ALA A 360 -1.97 -30.79 2.37
C ALA A 360 -1.33 -31.06 3.75
N ALA A 361 -0.07 -30.67 3.94
CA ALA A 361 0.64 -30.84 5.20
C ALA A 361 -0.03 -30.09 6.37
N LEU A 362 -0.42 -28.83 6.14
CA LEU A 362 -1.15 -28.02 7.13
C LEU A 362 -2.52 -28.63 7.47
N THR A 363 -3.19 -29.23 6.49
CA THR A 363 -4.48 -29.89 6.69
C THR A 363 -4.33 -31.16 7.52
N VAL A 364 -3.31 -31.98 7.24
CA VAL A 364 -2.97 -33.13 8.11
C VAL A 364 -2.71 -32.66 9.54
N TYR A 365 -1.96 -31.57 9.71
CA TYR A 365 -1.72 -31.00 11.03
C TYR A 365 -3.03 -30.57 11.72
N ASP A 366 -3.91 -29.80 11.06
CA ASP A 366 -5.18 -29.36 11.65
C ASP A 366 -6.09 -30.54 12.05
N MET A 367 -6.13 -31.57 11.20
CA MET A 367 -6.93 -32.77 11.44
C MET A 367 -6.43 -33.57 12.65
N CYS A 368 -5.12 -33.50 12.95
CA CYS A 368 -4.46 -34.32 13.96
C CYS A 368 -4.05 -33.56 15.24
N LYS A 369 -4.06 -32.22 15.25
CA LYS A 369 -3.50 -31.39 16.37
C LYS A 369 -4.18 -31.57 17.72
N ALA A 370 -5.37 -32.17 17.75
CA ALA A 370 -6.08 -32.49 18.99
C ALA A 370 -5.46 -33.70 19.73
N VAL A 371 -4.77 -34.59 19.01
CA VAL A 371 -4.08 -35.76 19.56
C VAL A 371 -2.70 -35.37 20.08
N THR A 372 -1.96 -34.60 19.30
CA THR A 372 -0.62 -34.12 19.67
C THR A 372 -0.26 -32.84 18.93
N GLN A 373 0.57 -32.01 19.56
CA GLN A 373 1.17 -30.81 18.95
C GLN A 373 2.61 -31.04 18.49
N LYS A 374 3.15 -32.26 18.68
CA LYS A 374 4.55 -32.61 18.37
C LYS A 374 4.83 -32.89 16.89
N MET A 375 3.82 -32.78 16.02
CA MET A 375 4.02 -32.97 14.58
C MET A 375 4.95 -31.89 14.03
N VAL A 376 5.76 -32.25 13.03
CA VAL A 376 6.66 -31.31 12.34
C VAL A 376 6.42 -31.41 10.85
N ILE A 377 6.11 -30.29 10.22
CA ILE A 377 6.07 -30.16 8.76
C ILE A 377 7.48 -29.77 8.31
N SER A 378 8.06 -30.54 7.41
CA SER A 378 9.43 -30.32 6.94
C SER A 378 9.58 -30.66 5.46
N GLU A 379 10.74 -30.26 4.91
CA GLU A 379 11.21 -30.65 3.58
C GLU A 379 10.25 -30.36 2.42
N ILE A 380 9.43 -29.30 2.53
CA ILE A 380 8.63 -28.82 1.40
C ILE A 380 9.58 -28.28 0.33
N ARG A 381 9.68 -29.00 -0.78
CA ARG A 381 10.62 -28.68 -1.87
C ARG A 381 10.07 -29.04 -3.24
N LEU A 382 10.59 -28.37 -4.25
CA LEU A 382 10.37 -28.75 -5.64
C LEU A 382 11.23 -29.96 -5.98
N VAL A 383 10.68 -30.93 -6.70
CA VAL A 383 11.36 -32.15 -7.13
C VAL A 383 11.63 -32.12 -8.61
N SER A 384 10.65 -31.73 -9.42
CA SER A 384 10.88 -31.56 -10.85
C SER A 384 10.03 -30.45 -11.44
N LYS A 385 10.52 -29.89 -12.54
CA LYS A 385 9.72 -29.05 -13.44
C LYS A 385 10.14 -29.25 -14.88
N THR A 386 9.17 -29.25 -15.78
CA THR A 386 9.37 -29.45 -17.23
C THR A 386 8.55 -28.45 -18.04
N GLY A 387 8.91 -28.29 -19.32
CA GLY A 387 8.14 -27.47 -20.28
C GLY A 387 8.37 -25.97 -20.19
N GLY A 388 9.25 -25.50 -19.30
CA GLY A 388 9.70 -24.11 -19.26
C GLY A 388 11.06 -23.92 -19.94
N LYS A 389 11.57 -22.67 -19.95
CA LYS A 389 12.94 -22.37 -20.44
C LYS A 389 14.02 -23.09 -19.61
N THR A 390 13.72 -23.40 -18.36
CA THR A 390 14.60 -24.15 -17.45
C THR A 390 13.87 -25.39 -16.99
N GLU A 391 14.55 -26.52 -17.07
CA GLU A 391 14.10 -27.78 -16.46
C GLU A 391 14.84 -28.00 -15.15
N TYR A 392 14.21 -28.72 -14.23
CA TYR A 392 14.80 -29.07 -12.94
C TYR A 392 14.37 -30.48 -12.57
N LYS A 393 15.31 -31.23 -11.97
CA LYS A 393 15.04 -32.54 -11.40
C LYS A 393 15.98 -32.77 -10.21
N ALA A 394 15.40 -32.98 -9.03
CA ALA A 394 16.10 -33.38 -7.82
C ALA A 394 16.06 -34.90 -7.66
N VAL A 395 17.00 -35.43 -6.88
CA VAL A 395 16.89 -36.78 -6.33
C VAL A 395 15.77 -36.79 -5.28
N SER A 396 14.84 -37.74 -5.43
CA SER A 396 13.66 -37.91 -4.57
C SER A 396 13.63 -39.33 -4.03
N ASP A 397 13.37 -39.44 -2.73
CA ASP A 397 13.25 -40.70 -1.98
C ASP A 397 11.78 -41.08 -1.74
N PHE A 398 10.85 -40.43 -2.46
CA PHE A 398 9.41 -40.57 -2.29
C PHE A 398 8.87 -41.94 -2.69
#